data_AF-A0A2I1GPR9-F1
#
_entry.id   AF-A0A2I1GPR9-F1
#
_cell.length_a   1.000
_cell.length_b   1.000
_cell.length_c   1.000
_cell.angle_alpha   90.00
_cell.angle_beta   90.00
_cell.angle_gamma   90.00
#
_symmetry.space_group_name_H-M   'P 1'
#
loop_
_entity.id
_entity.type
_entity.pdbx_description
1 polymer ?
#
loop_
_entity_poly.entity_id
_entity_poly.type
_entity_poly.pdbx_seq_one_letter_code
_entity_poly.pdbx_strand_id
1 'polypeptide(L)'
;MGTTNVTDLFSDDNVQASMMEFGKGMQKVMVNFQNCTERIKIGRSSAISDHIRETRRLRDTFRQFVNDSLEFNERLSNYSLDILFFIKCFKDFDNYSDEVILGLMHDLLEKSRENHELSKELKNKIKTDDESGINDRLIKIQNSLPDRIETINEEINRKKISALIPKGNGLASAVTRYVISLFIDVKYLYRKLDEIVSIKDFDNSLTSIIMEINKIETFLGMQTEKIKYLIDNLESGRDINRQRAVHNIEQKWKNVEKECQIYNRAMNGVLTRDRLICI
;
A
#
# COMPACT_ATOMS: atom_id res chain seq x y z
N MET A 1 17.12 -20.92 8.01
CA MET A 1 18.21 -20.98 7.03
C MET A 1 17.74 -21.81 5.85
N GLY A 2 17.42 -21.15 4.75
CA GLY A 2 17.24 -21.76 3.43
C GLY A 2 17.89 -20.79 2.47
N THR A 3 19.01 -21.20 1.87
CA THR A 3 19.70 -20.42 0.84
C THR A 3 18.87 -20.48 -0.43
N THR A 4 18.09 -19.45 -0.69
CA THR A 4 17.45 -19.25 -1.99
C THR A 4 18.58 -19.17 -3.03
N ASN A 5 18.58 -20.09 -3.99
CA ASN A 5 19.58 -20.10 -5.06
C ASN A 5 19.48 -18.78 -5.83
N VAL A 6 20.59 -18.07 -5.97
CA VAL A 6 20.66 -16.75 -6.63
C VAL A 6 20.17 -16.83 -8.09
N THR A 7 20.25 -18.01 -8.71
CA THR A 7 19.72 -18.27 -10.05
C THR A 7 18.19 -18.33 -10.14
N ASP A 8 17.48 -18.69 -9.05
CA ASP A 8 16.01 -18.79 -9.04
C ASP A 8 15.32 -17.43 -8.86
N LEU A 9 16.05 -16.39 -8.42
CA LEU A 9 15.55 -15.01 -8.40
C LEU A 9 15.38 -14.43 -9.81
N PHE A 10 15.91 -15.10 -10.84
CA PHE A 10 16.08 -14.56 -12.20
C PHE A 10 15.66 -15.53 -13.32
N SER A 11 14.75 -16.49 -13.05
CA SER A 11 14.06 -17.21 -14.13
C SER A 11 13.07 -16.28 -14.85
N ASP A 12 12.91 -16.46 -16.16
CA ASP A 12 11.92 -15.75 -17.00
C ASP A 12 10.46 -15.94 -16.49
N ASP A 13 10.22 -16.96 -15.65
CA ASP A 13 8.93 -17.28 -15.06
C ASP A 13 8.59 -16.46 -13.80
N ASN A 14 9.54 -15.69 -13.27
CA ASN A 14 9.26 -14.78 -12.17
C ASN A 14 8.58 -13.54 -12.75
N VAL A 15 7.27 -13.69 -13.04
CA VAL A 15 6.34 -12.65 -13.52
C VAL A 15 6.85 -11.32 -13.01
N GLN A 16 7.48 -10.57 -13.91
CA GLN A 16 8.11 -9.30 -13.63
C GLN A 16 7.00 -8.44 -13.05
N ALA A 17 6.93 -8.34 -11.71
CA ALA A 17 5.96 -7.51 -11.02
C ALA A 17 6.15 -6.12 -11.60
N SER A 18 5.27 -5.72 -12.50
CA SER A 18 5.52 -4.59 -13.37
C SER A 18 5.18 -3.32 -12.60
N MET A 19 5.83 -2.20 -12.91
CA MET A 19 5.43 -0.89 -12.35
C MET A 19 3.92 -0.61 -12.54
N MET A 20 3.31 -1.22 -13.57
CA MET A 20 1.87 -1.17 -13.79
C MET A 20 1.07 -1.92 -12.70
N GLU A 21 1.48 -3.12 -12.30
CA GLU A 21 0.82 -3.85 -11.21
C GLU A 21 0.99 -3.13 -9.87
N PHE A 22 2.18 -2.59 -9.64
CA PHE A 22 2.47 -1.73 -8.49
C PHE A 22 1.54 -0.50 -8.44
N GLY A 23 1.40 0.21 -9.57
CA GLY A 23 0.47 1.34 -9.69
C GLY A 23 -1.00 0.95 -9.49
N LYS A 24 -1.44 -0.20 -10.03
CA LYS A 24 -2.79 -0.74 -9.80
C LYS A 24 -3.03 -1.04 -8.32
N GLY A 25 -2.04 -1.62 -7.63
CA GLY A 25 -2.08 -1.87 -6.19
C GLY A 25 -2.28 -0.59 -5.38
N MET A 26 -1.47 0.45 -5.64
CA MET A 26 -1.62 1.75 -4.99
C MET A 26 -2.98 2.41 -5.25
N GLN A 27 -3.48 2.34 -6.50
CA GLN A 27 -4.81 2.84 -6.82
C GLN A 27 -5.89 2.13 -5.99
N LYS A 28 -5.79 0.81 -5.85
CA LYS A 28 -6.73 0.00 -5.05
C LYS A 28 -6.66 0.36 -3.57
N VAL A 29 -5.47 0.63 -3.04
CA VAL A 29 -5.30 1.13 -1.66
C VAL A 29 -6.00 2.47 -1.48
N MET A 30 -5.76 3.44 -2.36
CA MET A 30 -6.39 4.78 -2.29
C MET A 30 -7.93 4.70 -2.32
N VAL A 31 -8.49 3.87 -3.20
CA VAL A 31 -9.95 3.68 -3.30
C VAL A 31 -10.52 3.06 -2.01
N ASN A 32 -9.84 2.07 -1.44
CA ASN A 32 -10.33 1.45 -0.20
C ASN A 32 -10.18 2.38 1.01
N PHE A 33 -9.14 3.21 1.07
CA PHE A 33 -9.04 4.26 2.08
C PHE A 33 -10.21 5.25 1.97
N GLN A 34 -10.60 5.63 0.75
CA GLN A 34 -11.80 6.46 0.52
C GLN A 34 -13.07 5.75 0.96
N ASN A 35 -13.21 4.45 0.69
CA ASN A 35 -14.35 3.67 1.17
C ASN A 35 -14.45 3.74 2.69
N CYS A 36 -13.34 3.46 3.40
CA CYS A 36 -13.26 3.50 4.87
C CYS A 36 -13.60 4.87 5.47
N THR A 37 -13.19 5.96 4.81
CA THR A 37 -13.21 7.30 5.40
C THR A 37 -14.41 8.15 4.99
N GLU A 38 -14.94 7.96 3.78
CA GLU A 38 -15.95 8.87 3.20
C GLU A 38 -17.24 8.17 2.77
N ARG A 39 -17.20 6.87 2.40
CA ARG A 39 -18.38 6.18 1.85
C ARG A 39 -19.17 5.39 2.87
N ILE A 40 -18.52 4.80 3.86
CA ILE A 40 -19.19 4.05 4.90
C ILE A 40 -19.84 5.05 5.86
N LYS A 41 -21.18 5.15 5.80
CA LYS A 41 -21.99 6.05 6.63
C LYS A 41 -22.24 5.43 7.99
N ILE A 42 -21.25 5.49 8.86
CA ILE A 42 -21.42 5.01 10.23
C ILE A 42 -22.06 6.14 11.03
N GLY A 43 -23.17 5.85 11.72
CA GLY A 43 -23.94 6.87 12.45
C GLY A 43 -23.08 7.67 13.44
N ARG A 44 -23.47 8.92 13.73
CA ARG A 44 -22.71 9.88 14.58
C ARG A 44 -22.32 9.37 15.99
N SER A 45 -22.88 8.26 16.47
CA SER A 45 -22.57 7.65 17.77
C SER A 45 -21.74 6.37 17.66
N SER A 46 -21.10 6.11 16.51
CA SER A 46 -20.54 4.80 16.27
C SER A 46 -19.30 4.54 17.12
N ALA A 47 -19.39 3.48 17.90
CA ALA A 47 -18.38 2.46 18.16
C ALA A 47 -16.95 2.64 17.60
N ILE A 48 -16.83 2.90 16.29
CA ILE A 48 -15.58 2.85 15.54
C ILE A 48 -15.15 4.22 15.01
N SER A 49 -15.72 5.32 15.51
CA SER A 49 -15.37 6.68 15.09
C SER A 49 -13.87 6.98 15.24
N ASP A 50 -13.25 6.44 16.29
CA ASP A 50 -11.82 6.60 16.52
C ASP A 50 -11.00 5.81 15.48
N HIS A 51 -11.45 4.62 15.09
CA HIS A 51 -10.83 3.85 13.99
C HIS A 51 -10.97 4.56 12.65
N ILE A 52 -12.10 5.18 12.35
CA ILE A 52 -12.28 5.98 11.13
C ILE A 52 -11.32 7.18 11.14
N ARG A 53 -11.23 7.90 12.27
CA ARG A 53 -10.33 9.05 12.41
C ARG A 53 -8.88 8.63 12.21
N GLU A 54 -8.48 7.51 12.79
CA GLU A 54 -7.14 6.96 12.63
C GLU A 54 -6.87 6.51 11.19
N THR A 55 -7.83 5.82 10.57
CA THR A 55 -7.74 5.41 9.16
C THR A 55 -7.62 6.61 8.22
N ARG A 56 -8.27 7.73 8.54
CA ARG A 56 -8.11 9.00 7.80
C ARG A 56 -6.68 9.55 7.91
N ARG A 57 -6.08 9.53 9.10
CA ARG A 57 -4.66 9.92 9.27
C ARG A 57 -3.74 9.00 8.47
N LEU A 58 -3.98 7.69 8.50
CA LEU A 58 -3.21 6.71 7.74
C LEU A 58 -3.36 6.90 6.23
N ARG A 59 -4.55 7.28 5.74
CA ARG A 59 -4.78 7.68 4.35
C ARG A 59 -3.91 8.89 3.97
N ASP A 60 -3.83 9.90 4.82
CA ASP A 60 -3.00 11.08 4.56
C ASP A 60 -1.50 10.71 4.48
N THR A 61 -1.04 9.86 5.41
CA THR A 61 0.32 9.31 5.37
C THR A 61 0.57 8.49 4.10
N PHE A 62 -0.37 7.62 3.71
CA PHE A 62 -0.27 6.84 2.48
C PHE A 62 -0.27 7.73 1.23
N ARG A 63 -1.04 8.81 1.23
CA ARG A 63 -1.04 9.80 0.14
C ARG A 63 0.32 10.51 0.04
N GLN A 64 0.95 10.84 1.16
CA GLN A 64 2.30 11.37 1.13
C GLN A 64 3.29 10.34 0.57
N PHE A 65 3.19 9.09 1.01
CA PHE A 65 3.97 7.98 0.45
C PHE A 65 3.80 7.86 -1.07
N VAL A 66 2.59 8.03 -1.62
CA VAL A 66 2.34 8.06 -3.07
C VAL A 66 3.02 9.24 -3.77
N ASN A 67 3.11 10.41 -3.12
CA ASN A 67 3.87 11.54 -3.69
C ASN A 67 5.37 11.21 -3.70
N ASP A 68 5.88 10.68 -2.59
CA ASP A 68 7.30 10.36 -2.46
C ASP A 68 7.72 9.27 -3.47
N SER A 69 6.82 8.32 -3.76
CA SER A 69 7.06 7.29 -4.77
C SER A 69 7.05 7.83 -6.21
N LEU A 70 6.35 8.94 -6.49
CA LEU A 70 6.43 9.62 -7.80
C LEU A 70 7.82 10.23 -8.01
N GLU A 71 8.35 10.92 -6.99
CA GLU A 71 9.69 11.51 -7.02
C GLU A 71 10.76 10.43 -7.17
N PHE A 72 10.64 9.35 -6.38
CA PHE A 72 11.53 8.19 -6.50
C PHE A 72 11.50 7.58 -7.90
N ASN A 73 10.32 7.46 -8.52
CA ASN A 73 10.21 6.90 -9.86
C ASN A 73 10.73 7.82 -10.97
N GLU A 74 10.66 9.14 -10.78
CA GLU A 74 11.35 10.08 -11.68
C GLU A 74 12.88 9.90 -11.60
N ARG A 75 13.42 9.75 -10.39
CA ARG A 75 14.85 9.43 -10.19
C ARG A 75 15.25 8.12 -10.84
N LEU A 76 14.47 7.05 -10.65
CA LEU A 76 14.70 5.77 -11.31
C LEU A 76 14.61 5.86 -12.84
N SER A 77 13.70 6.69 -13.36
CA SER A 77 13.59 6.93 -14.80
C SER A 77 14.87 7.55 -15.34
N ASN A 78 15.37 8.61 -14.72
CA ASN A 78 16.61 9.27 -15.12
C ASN A 78 17.82 8.33 -14.97
N TYR A 79 17.87 7.58 -13.87
CA TYR A 79 18.92 6.59 -13.65
C TYR A 79 18.95 5.49 -14.71
N SER A 80 17.78 5.04 -15.18
CA SER A 80 17.70 4.07 -16.27
C SER A 80 18.26 4.61 -17.58
N LEU A 81 18.06 5.90 -17.87
CA LEU A 81 18.66 6.57 -19.03
C LEU A 81 20.18 6.65 -18.91
N ASP A 82 20.70 6.97 -17.73
CA ASP A 82 22.14 7.00 -17.47
C ASP A 82 22.78 5.62 -17.67
N ILE A 83 22.11 4.55 -17.21
CA ILE A 83 22.57 3.17 -17.43
C ILE A 83 22.63 2.84 -18.93
N LEU A 84 21.58 3.18 -19.69
CA LEU A 84 21.55 2.91 -21.12
C LEU A 84 22.59 3.73 -21.89
N PHE A 85 22.85 4.98 -21.46
CA PHE A 85 23.92 5.80 -21.99
C PHE A 85 25.30 5.18 -21.72
N PHE A 86 25.56 4.75 -20.48
CA PHE A 86 26.78 4.03 -20.14
C PHE A 86 26.97 2.77 -20.99
N ILE A 87 25.93 1.95 -21.13
CA ILE A 87 25.98 0.74 -21.97
C ILE A 87 26.34 1.07 -23.42
N LYS A 88 25.76 2.15 -23.96
CA LYS A 88 26.07 2.62 -25.31
C LYS A 88 27.55 3.00 -25.44
N CYS A 89 28.07 3.80 -24.51
CA CYS A 89 29.48 4.19 -24.50
C CYS A 89 30.40 2.98 -24.33
N PHE A 90 30.03 2.07 -23.42
CA PHE A 90 30.79 0.86 -23.13
C PHE A 90 30.95 -0.05 -24.36
N LYS A 91 29.93 -0.11 -25.22
CA LYS A 91 29.96 -0.91 -26.45
C LYS A 91 30.72 -0.22 -27.61
N ASP A 92 31.03 1.06 -27.47
CA ASP A 92 31.61 1.91 -28.51
C ASP A 92 33.09 2.21 -28.21
N PHE A 93 33.91 1.17 -28.24
CA PHE A 93 35.33 1.21 -27.86
C PHE A 93 36.17 2.14 -28.74
N ASP A 94 35.71 2.45 -29.95
CA ASP A 94 36.43 3.32 -30.89
C ASP A 94 36.29 4.81 -30.52
N ASN A 95 35.22 5.18 -29.80
CA ASN A 95 34.88 6.57 -29.49
C ASN A 95 35.01 6.93 -28.00
N TYR A 96 35.15 5.96 -27.10
CA TYR A 96 35.24 6.19 -25.66
C TYR A 96 36.45 5.51 -25.05
N SER A 97 37.29 6.29 -24.34
CA SER A 97 38.44 5.75 -23.62
C SER A 97 38.03 5.04 -22.34
N ASP A 98 38.87 4.11 -21.87
CA ASP A 98 38.66 3.40 -20.60
C ASP A 98 38.51 4.36 -19.41
N GLU A 99 39.22 5.51 -19.41
CA GLU A 99 39.10 6.53 -18.37
C GLU A 99 37.70 7.16 -18.33
N VAL A 100 37.11 7.46 -19.51
CA VAL A 100 35.75 7.97 -19.60
C VAL A 100 34.73 6.93 -19.13
N ILE A 101 34.91 5.66 -19.52
CA ILE A 101 34.04 4.56 -19.09
C ILE A 101 34.10 4.37 -17.57
N LEU A 102 35.29 4.44 -16.96
CA LEU A 102 35.45 4.36 -15.51
C LEU A 102 34.76 5.53 -14.80
N GLY A 103 34.87 6.76 -15.33
CA GLY A 103 34.16 7.92 -14.81
C GLY A 103 32.65 7.72 -14.78
N LEU A 104 32.07 7.30 -15.91
CA LEU A 104 30.62 6.99 -16.00
C LEU A 104 30.21 5.86 -15.05
N MET A 105 31.06 4.86 -14.85
CA MET A 105 30.81 3.76 -13.93
C MET A 105 30.75 4.23 -12.48
N HIS A 106 31.65 5.15 -12.08
CA HIS A 106 31.65 5.75 -10.74
C HIS A 106 30.39 6.57 -10.48
N ASP A 107 29.97 7.41 -11.44
CA ASP A 107 28.72 8.19 -11.32
C ASP A 107 27.49 7.27 -11.18
N LEU A 108 27.46 6.17 -11.94
CA LEU A 108 26.38 5.19 -11.83
C LEU A 108 26.35 4.47 -10.49
N LEU A 109 27.51 4.16 -9.92
CA LEU A 109 27.63 3.53 -8.61
C LEU A 109 27.12 4.44 -7.50
N GLU A 110 27.47 5.73 -7.54
CA GLU A 110 26.97 6.74 -6.59
C GLU A 110 25.45 6.84 -6.64
N LYS A 111 24.88 7.07 -7.84
CA LYS A 111 23.43 7.11 -8.05
C LYS A 111 22.72 5.82 -7.63
N SER A 112 23.36 4.66 -7.83
CA SER A 112 22.82 3.36 -7.41
C SER A 112 22.66 3.30 -5.89
N ARG A 113 23.68 3.74 -5.14
CA ARG A 113 23.67 3.76 -3.67
C ARG A 113 22.62 4.71 -3.13
N GLU A 114 22.48 5.91 -3.73
CA GLU A 114 21.43 6.86 -3.39
C GLU A 114 20.03 6.26 -3.60
N ASN A 115 19.79 5.66 -4.77
CA ASN A 115 18.50 5.02 -5.09
C ASN A 115 18.19 3.84 -4.15
N HIS A 116 19.22 3.10 -3.71
CA HIS A 116 19.07 2.01 -2.75
C HIS A 116 18.66 2.51 -1.36
N GLU A 117 19.22 3.62 -0.87
CA GLU A 117 18.80 4.18 0.42
C GLU A 117 17.39 4.80 0.33
N LEU A 118 17.08 5.51 -0.75
CA LEU A 118 15.73 6.05 -0.97
C LEU A 118 14.66 4.96 -1.07
N SER A 119 14.97 3.81 -1.69
CA SER A 119 14.01 2.69 -1.76
C SER A 119 13.72 2.10 -0.37
N LYS A 120 14.72 2.03 0.50
CA LYS A 120 14.54 1.64 1.91
C LYS A 120 13.73 2.65 2.69
N GLU A 121 14.02 3.95 2.56
CA GLU A 121 13.24 5.01 3.20
C GLU A 121 11.76 4.94 2.79
N LEU A 122 11.50 4.73 1.50
CA LEU A 122 10.16 4.58 0.96
C LEU A 122 9.46 3.33 1.55
N LYS A 123 10.17 2.20 1.66
CA LYS A 123 9.66 0.98 2.33
C LYS A 123 9.32 1.25 3.80
N ASN A 124 10.19 1.95 4.52
CA ASN A 124 10.04 2.23 5.95
C ASN A 124 8.81 3.11 6.26
N LYS A 125 8.35 3.93 5.32
CA LYS A 125 7.09 4.70 5.47
C LYS A 125 5.85 3.82 5.53
N ILE A 126 5.90 2.61 4.98
CA ILE A 126 4.78 1.67 4.95
C ILE A 126 4.81 0.74 6.17
N LYS A 127 6.01 0.28 6.53
CA LYS A 127 6.23 -0.72 7.56
C LYS A 127 7.54 -0.44 8.27
N THR A 128 7.51 -0.49 9.58
CA THR A 128 8.65 -0.19 10.44
C THR A 128 8.91 -1.36 11.38
N ASP A 129 10.14 -1.46 11.88
CA ASP A 129 10.51 -2.51 12.84
C ASP A 129 9.86 -2.33 14.22
N ASP A 130 9.33 -1.13 14.51
CA ASP A 130 8.67 -0.76 15.78
C ASP A 130 7.14 -0.85 15.73
N GLU A 131 6.57 -1.46 14.67
CA GLU A 131 5.13 -1.59 14.44
C GLU A 131 4.33 -0.27 14.42
N SER A 132 5.00 0.84 14.09
CA SER A 132 4.38 2.16 13.92
C SER A 132 3.97 2.46 12.46
N GLY A 133 4.38 1.59 11.53
CA GLY A 133 4.06 1.67 10.11
C GLY A 133 2.56 1.67 9.81
N ILE A 134 2.22 2.11 8.61
CA ILE A 134 0.83 2.16 8.13
C ILE A 134 0.18 0.78 8.28
N ASN A 135 0.88 -0.27 7.85
CA ASN A 135 0.35 -1.63 7.85
C ASN A 135 0.04 -2.14 9.27
N ASP A 136 0.96 -1.93 10.20
CA ASP A 136 0.85 -2.41 11.58
C ASP A 136 -0.32 -1.73 12.31
N ARG A 137 -0.52 -0.43 12.07
CA ARG A 137 -1.66 0.32 12.62
C ARG A 137 -2.99 -0.13 12.00
N LEU A 138 -3.02 -0.44 10.70
CA LEU A 138 -4.23 -1.00 10.07
C LEU A 138 -4.58 -2.38 10.64
N ILE A 139 -3.58 -3.25 10.87
CA ILE A 139 -3.78 -4.56 11.49
C ILE A 139 -4.30 -4.40 12.93
N LYS A 140 -3.76 -3.46 13.71
CA LYS A 140 -4.26 -3.14 15.06
C LYS A 140 -5.72 -2.72 15.05
N ILE A 141 -6.14 -1.89 14.08
CA ILE A 141 -7.55 -1.52 13.90
C ILE A 141 -8.40 -2.73 13.53
N GLN A 142 -7.95 -3.53 12.56
CA GLN A 142 -8.69 -4.70 12.09
C GLN A 142 -8.93 -5.71 13.23
N ASN A 143 -7.90 -5.97 14.04
CA ASN A 143 -7.96 -6.92 15.15
C ASN A 143 -8.92 -6.50 16.27
N SER A 144 -9.27 -5.21 16.39
CA SER A 144 -10.24 -4.74 17.40
C SER A 144 -11.70 -4.75 16.91
N LEU A 145 -11.96 -5.00 15.62
CA LEU A 145 -13.31 -5.03 15.07
C LEU A 145 -14.18 -6.19 15.58
N PRO A 146 -13.66 -7.42 15.75
CA PRO A 146 -14.44 -8.54 16.29
C PRO A 146 -15.03 -8.26 17.68
N ASP A 147 -14.22 -7.77 18.61
CA ASP A 147 -14.65 -7.40 19.98
C ASP A 147 -15.76 -6.33 19.95
N ARG A 148 -15.70 -5.42 18.96
CA ARG A 148 -16.72 -4.41 18.76
C ARG A 148 -18.05 -4.99 18.29
N ILE A 149 -18.01 -5.96 17.37
CA ILE A 149 -19.19 -6.69 16.91
C ILE A 149 -19.80 -7.47 18.08
N GLU A 150 -18.98 -8.12 18.90
CA GLU A 150 -19.43 -8.83 20.10
C GLU A 150 -20.14 -7.88 21.09
N THR A 151 -19.55 -6.73 21.38
CA THR A 151 -20.17 -5.69 22.23
C THR A 151 -21.55 -5.28 21.71
N ILE A 152 -21.70 -5.08 20.40
CA ILE A 152 -22.99 -4.72 19.79
C ILE A 152 -24.00 -5.87 19.91
N ASN A 153 -23.56 -7.12 19.71
CA ASN A 153 -24.41 -8.30 19.86
C ASN A 153 -24.93 -8.45 21.30
N GLU A 154 -24.08 -8.20 22.30
CA GLU A 154 -24.51 -8.17 23.70
C GLU A 154 -25.55 -7.07 23.97
N GLU A 155 -25.34 -5.86 23.46
CA GLU A 155 -26.30 -4.76 23.57
C GLU A 155 -27.67 -5.13 22.96
N ILE A 156 -27.65 -5.77 21.79
CA ILE A 156 -28.85 -6.30 21.12
C ILE A 156 -29.56 -7.31 22.04
N ASN A 157 -28.83 -8.26 22.61
CA ASN A 157 -29.38 -9.32 23.45
C ASN A 157 -29.99 -8.76 24.74
N ARG A 158 -29.28 -7.85 25.43
CA ARG A 158 -29.79 -7.15 26.63
C ARG A 158 -31.08 -6.39 26.32
N LYS A 159 -31.14 -5.70 25.18
CA LYS A 159 -32.30 -4.89 24.80
C LYS A 159 -33.54 -5.74 24.49
N LYS A 160 -33.37 -6.86 23.77
CA LYS A 160 -34.43 -7.85 23.49
C LYS A 160 -35.08 -8.36 24.77
N ILE A 161 -34.28 -8.71 25.78
CA ILE A 161 -34.78 -9.19 27.08
C ILE A 161 -35.62 -8.09 27.77
N SER A 162 -35.20 -6.83 27.72
CA SER A 162 -35.93 -5.72 28.36
C SER A 162 -37.31 -5.45 27.75
N ALA A 163 -37.49 -5.75 26.46
CA ALA A 163 -38.74 -5.54 25.72
C ALA A 163 -39.83 -6.57 26.10
N LEU A 164 -39.41 -7.73 26.63
CA LEU A 164 -40.30 -8.80 27.06
C LEU A 164 -40.90 -8.57 28.45
N ILE A 165 -40.45 -7.54 29.18
CA ILE A 165 -40.89 -7.22 30.53
C ILE A 165 -41.80 -5.97 30.49
N PRO A 166 -43.11 -6.08 30.77
CA PRO A 166 -44.01 -4.94 30.79
C PRO A 166 -43.57 -3.87 31.79
N LYS A 167 -43.49 -2.60 31.38
CA LYS A 167 -43.13 -1.47 32.27
C LYS A 167 -44.38 -0.66 32.68
N GLY A 168 -44.73 -0.72 33.98
CA GLY A 168 -45.55 0.27 34.70
C GLY A 168 -47.08 0.10 34.66
N ASN A 169 -47.76 0.79 35.58
CA ASN A 169 -49.17 0.54 35.98
C ASN A 169 -50.17 1.61 35.46
N GLY A 170 -49.79 2.47 34.50
CA GLY A 170 -50.54 3.68 34.10
C GLY A 170 -51.63 3.53 33.01
N LEU A 171 -52.31 4.63 32.67
CA LEU A 171 -53.64 4.73 32.00
C LEU A 171 -53.75 4.23 30.53
N ALA A 172 -52.65 4.02 29.81
CA ALA A 172 -52.70 3.48 28.44
C ALA A 172 -52.93 1.96 28.45
N SER A 173 -53.78 1.43 27.56
CA SER A 173 -53.99 -0.02 27.47
C SER A 173 -52.65 -0.75 27.31
N ALA A 174 -52.50 -1.90 27.96
CA ALA A 174 -51.27 -2.69 27.90
C ALA A 174 -50.84 -2.97 26.45
N VAL A 175 -51.81 -3.14 25.55
CA VAL A 175 -51.61 -3.32 24.11
C VAL A 175 -50.94 -2.12 23.46
N THR A 176 -51.40 -0.89 23.72
CA THR A 176 -50.83 0.32 23.11
C THR A 176 -49.39 0.54 23.53
N ARG A 177 -49.08 0.32 24.82
CA ARG A 177 -47.71 0.42 25.34
C ARG A 177 -46.80 -0.66 24.77
N TYR A 178 -47.31 -1.89 24.62
CA TYR A 178 -46.59 -2.99 24.00
C TYR A 178 -46.22 -2.68 22.55
N VAL A 179 -47.17 -2.18 21.75
CA VAL A 179 -46.94 -1.82 20.33
C VAL A 179 -45.92 -0.71 20.18
N ILE A 180 -45.99 0.35 21.00
CA ILE A 180 -45.01 1.46 20.95
C ILE A 180 -43.61 0.96 21.33
N SER A 181 -43.48 0.13 22.37
CA SER A 181 -42.18 -0.45 22.77
C SER A 181 -41.61 -1.28 21.62
N LEU A 182 -42.41 -2.17 21.03
CA LEU A 182 -41.99 -3.03 19.94
C LEU A 182 -41.48 -2.23 18.73
N PHE A 183 -42.15 -1.13 18.38
CA PHE A 183 -41.71 -0.26 17.28
C PHE A 183 -40.36 0.42 17.57
N ILE A 184 -40.18 0.95 18.78
CA ILE A 184 -38.90 1.58 19.20
C ILE A 184 -37.77 0.54 19.20
N ASP A 185 -38.05 -0.66 19.72
CA ASP A 185 -37.07 -1.74 19.82
C ASP A 185 -36.67 -2.27 18.44
N VAL A 186 -37.62 -2.45 17.51
CA VAL A 186 -37.33 -2.82 16.11
C VAL A 186 -36.44 -1.78 15.44
N LYS A 187 -36.75 -0.48 15.60
CA LYS A 187 -35.93 0.60 15.03
C LYS A 187 -34.52 0.63 15.61
N TYR A 188 -34.38 0.37 16.91
CA TYR A 188 -33.08 0.26 17.57
C TYR A 188 -32.27 -0.94 17.04
N LEU A 189 -32.90 -2.11 16.96
CA LEU A 189 -32.27 -3.33 16.46
C LEU A 189 -31.80 -3.16 15.02
N TYR A 190 -32.62 -2.57 14.16
CA TYR A 190 -32.24 -2.29 12.78
C TYR A 190 -30.99 -1.41 12.70
N ARG A 191 -30.92 -0.34 13.50
CA ARG A 191 -29.73 0.52 13.57
C ARG A 191 -28.47 -0.21 14.02
N LYS A 192 -28.59 -1.13 14.99
CA LYS A 192 -27.44 -1.93 15.47
C LYS A 192 -26.99 -2.98 14.45
N LEU A 193 -27.92 -3.59 13.74
CA LEU A 193 -27.58 -4.49 12.62
C LEU A 193 -26.89 -3.73 11.47
N ASP A 194 -27.37 -2.54 11.14
CA ASP A 194 -26.76 -1.64 10.16
C ASP A 194 -25.33 -1.22 10.58
N GLU A 195 -25.11 -1.00 11.89
CA GLU A 195 -23.80 -0.74 12.48
C GLU A 195 -22.83 -1.93 12.27
N ILE A 196 -23.30 -3.18 12.47
CA ILE A 196 -22.51 -4.39 12.20
C ILE A 196 -22.17 -4.53 10.72
N VAL A 197 -23.14 -4.29 9.82
CA VAL A 197 -22.90 -4.35 8.37
C VAL A 197 -21.83 -3.33 7.96
N SER A 198 -21.93 -2.11 8.48
CA SER A 198 -20.94 -1.05 8.22
C SER A 198 -19.54 -1.42 8.74
N ILE A 199 -19.44 -2.07 9.90
CA ILE A 199 -18.15 -2.57 10.44
C ILE A 199 -17.56 -3.64 9.51
N LYS A 200 -18.38 -4.54 8.95
CA LYS A 200 -17.91 -5.56 8.00
C LYS A 200 -17.43 -4.96 6.69
N ASP A 201 -18.14 -3.97 6.16
CA ASP A 201 -17.71 -3.25 4.95
C ASP A 201 -16.39 -2.50 5.17
N PHE A 202 -16.21 -1.96 6.36
CA PHE A 202 -14.97 -1.32 6.81
C PHE A 202 -13.83 -2.35 6.91
N ASP A 203 -14.07 -3.50 7.54
CA ASP A 203 -13.10 -4.60 7.65
C ASP A 203 -12.66 -5.16 6.29
N ASN A 204 -13.60 -5.36 5.36
CA ASN A 204 -13.31 -5.78 3.99
C ASN A 204 -12.39 -4.78 3.27
N SER A 205 -12.65 -3.49 3.46
CA SER A 205 -11.83 -2.42 2.87
C SER A 205 -10.43 -2.39 3.50
N LEU A 206 -10.31 -2.55 4.83
CA LEU A 206 -9.02 -2.66 5.52
C LEU A 206 -8.22 -3.88 5.05
N THR A 207 -8.85 -5.05 4.96
CA THR A 207 -8.24 -6.28 4.44
C THR A 207 -7.64 -6.03 3.06
N SER A 208 -8.41 -5.39 2.18
CA SER A 208 -7.91 -5.06 0.85
C SER A 208 -6.74 -4.07 0.88
N ILE A 209 -6.70 -3.11 1.81
CA ILE A 209 -5.56 -2.19 1.94
C ILE A 209 -4.31 -2.96 2.39
N ILE A 210 -4.41 -3.71 3.47
CA ILE A 210 -3.31 -4.48 4.08
C ILE A 210 -2.69 -5.42 3.06
N MET A 211 -3.52 -6.17 2.32
CA MET A 211 -3.06 -7.10 1.30
C MET A 211 -2.27 -6.41 0.19
N GLU A 212 -2.73 -5.26 -0.32
CA GLU A 212 -2.02 -4.56 -1.38
C GLU A 212 -0.76 -3.86 -0.85
N ILE A 213 -0.77 -3.34 0.38
CA ILE A 213 0.41 -2.80 1.06
C ILE A 213 1.51 -3.86 1.18
N ASN A 214 1.19 -5.10 1.55
CA ASN A 214 2.17 -6.19 1.63
C ASN A 214 2.81 -6.50 0.26
N LYS A 215 2.05 -6.39 -0.84
CA LYS A 215 2.59 -6.56 -2.20
C LYS A 215 3.51 -5.41 -2.59
N ILE A 216 3.14 -4.18 -2.22
CA ILE A 216 3.95 -2.97 -2.44
C ILE A 216 5.28 -3.09 -1.69
N GLU A 217 5.26 -3.53 -0.43
CA GLU A 217 6.47 -3.82 0.36
C GLU A 217 7.38 -4.84 -0.35
N THR A 218 6.80 -5.97 -0.76
CA THR A 218 7.51 -7.04 -1.47
C THR A 218 8.17 -6.51 -2.74
N PHE A 219 7.43 -5.70 -3.53
CA PHE A 219 7.93 -5.08 -4.74
C PHE A 219 9.13 -4.17 -4.47
N LEU A 220 9.04 -3.26 -3.49
CA LEU A 220 10.14 -2.36 -3.12
C LEU A 220 11.37 -3.14 -2.63
N GLY A 221 11.17 -4.24 -1.89
CA GLY A 221 12.25 -5.16 -1.51
C GLY A 221 12.97 -5.75 -2.72
N MET A 222 12.22 -6.24 -3.71
CA MET A 222 12.81 -6.76 -4.95
C MET A 222 13.58 -5.70 -5.75
N GLN A 223 13.09 -4.46 -5.81
CA GLN A 223 13.82 -3.36 -6.48
C GLN A 223 15.12 -3.02 -5.74
N THR A 224 15.09 -3.00 -4.41
CA THR A 224 16.28 -2.77 -3.57
C THR A 224 17.35 -3.82 -3.86
N GLU A 225 16.99 -5.10 -3.92
CA GLU A 225 17.93 -6.18 -4.26
C GLU A 225 18.46 -6.09 -5.70
N LYS A 226 17.63 -5.66 -6.67
CA LYS A 226 18.09 -5.43 -8.05
C LYS A 226 19.15 -4.32 -8.13
N ILE A 227 18.93 -3.23 -7.40
CA ILE A 227 19.88 -2.11 -7.32
C ILE A 227 21.18 -2.57 -6.65
N LYS A 228 21.07 -3.31 -5.54
CA LYS A 228 22.23 -3.89 -4.86
C LYS A 228 23.05 -4.82 -5.76
N TYR A 229 22.39 -5.72 -6.50
CA TYR A 229 23.05 -6.56 -7.49
C TYR A 229 23.82 -5.73 -8.54
N LEU A 230 23.26 -4.60 -8.98
CA LEU A 230 23.95 -3.70 -9.89
C LEU A 230 25.22 -3.13 -9.24
N ILE A 231 25.13 -2.65 -7.99
CA ILE A 231 26.27 -2.16 -7.21
C ILE A 231 27.36 -3.22 -7.16
N ASP A 232 27.04 -4.44 -6.75
CA ASP A 232 28.00 -5.53 -6.59
C ASP A 232 28.72 -5.87 -7.91
N ASN A 233 28.01 -5.82 -9.05
CA ASN A 233 28.61 -6.07 -10.37
C ASN A 233 29.47 -4.91 -10.88
N LEU A 234 29.05 -3.68 -10.62
CA LEU A 234 29.83 -2.49 -10.99
C LEU A 234 31.09 -2.35 -10.10
N GLU A 235 31.01 -2.73 -8.82
CA GLU A 235 32.14 -2.69 -7.88
C GLU A 235 33.15 -3.82 -8.09
N SER A 236 32.69 -5.03 -8.46
CA SER A 236 33.56 -6.22 -8.49
C SER A 236 34.60 -6.22 -9.62
N GLY A 237 34.46 -5.39 -10.66
CA GLY A 237 35.54 -4.96 -11.58
C GLY A 237 36.43 -6.05 -12.22
N ARG A 238 36.14 -7.35 -12.09
CA ARG A 238 37.03 -8.44 -12.46
C ARG A 238 36.30 -9.55 -13.22
N ASP A 239 36.75 -9.80 -14.44
CA ASP A 239 36.67 -11.05 -15.20
C ASP A 239 35.32 -11.76 -15.44
N ILE A 240 34.18 -11.13 -15.19
CA ILE A 240 32.93 -11.56 -15.83
C ILE A 240 33.00 -11.06 -17.27
N ASN A 241 32.82 -11.96 -18.24
CA ASN A 241 32.77 -11.66 -19.67
C ASN A 241 31.95 -10.37 -19.90
N ARG A 242 32.64 -9.23 -20.02
CA ARG A 242 32.08 -7.88 -19.76
C ARG A 242 30.82 -7.63 -20.59
N GLN A 243 30.80 -8.18 -21.80
CA GLN A 243 29.66 -8.14 -22.71
C GLN A 243 28.40 -8.83 -22.15
N ARG A 244 28.53 -9.97 -21.47
CA ARG A 244 27.39 -10.69 -20.85
C ARG A 244 26.81 -9.89 -19.69
N ALA A 245 27.66 -9.33 -18.83
CA ALA A 245 27.20 -8.48 -17.71
C ALA A 245 26.47 -7.24 -18.23
N VAL A 246 27.07 -6.52 -19.18
CA VAL A 246 26.49 -5.33 -19.81
C VAL A 246 25.19 -5.64 -20.54
N HIS A 247 25.11 -6.77 -21.26
CA HIS A 247 23.87 -7.22 -21.88
C HIS A 247 22.77 -7.51 -20.86
N ASN A 248 23.11 -8.19 -19.75
CA ASN A 248 22.13 -8.46 -18.69
C ASN A 248 21.62 -7.18 -18.02
N ILE A 249 22.49 -6.19 -17.81
CA ILE A 249 22.10 -4.87 -17.29
C ILE A 249 21.16 -4.18 -18.30
N GLU A 250 21.51 -4.17 -19.58
CA GLU A 250 20.69 -3.59 -20.64
C GLU A 250 19.28 -4.19 -20.68
N GLN A 251 19.17 -5.52 -20.69
CA GLN A 251 17.85 -6.18 -20.74
C GLN A 251 16.99 -5.85 -19.52
N LYS A 252 17.59 -5.66 -18.35
CA LYS A 252 16.88 -5.32 -17.10
C LYS A 252 16.42 -3.87 -17.06
N TRP A 253 17.17 -2.93 -17.65
CA TRP A 253 16.91 -1.50 -17.51
C TRP A 253 16.27 -0.84 -18.74
N LYS A 254 16.28 -1.47 -19.91
CA LYS A 254 15.76 -0.90 -21.17
C LYS A 254 14.30 -0.44 -21.14
N ASN A 255 13.48 -1.00 -20.25
CA ASN A 255 12.04 -0.69 -20.16
C ASN A 255 11.70 0.18 -18.93
N VAL A 256 12.66 0.39 -18.00
CA VAL A 256 12.39 1.03 -16.71
C VAL A 256 11.89 2.47 -16.88
N GLU A 257 12.49 3.25 -17.79
CA GLU A 257 12.04 4.61 -18.09
C GLU A 257 10.55 4.65 -18.46
N LYS A 258 10.14 3.83 -19.45
CA LYS A 258 8.77 3.76 -19.92
C LYS A 258 7.81 3.29 -18.82
N GLU A 259 8.24 2.31 -18.04
CA GLU A 259 7.48 1.79 -16.90
C GLU A 259 7.26 2.86 -15.81
N CYS A 260 8.30 3.63 -15.46
CA CYS A 260 8.21 4.77 -14.55
C CYS A 260 7.26 5.86 -15.07
N GLN A 261 7.35 6.22 -16.36
CA GLN A 261 6.46 7.22 -16.97
C GLN A 261 4.99 6.79 -16.93
N ILE A 262 4.71 5.52 -17.24
CA ILE A 262 3.35 4.96 -17.17
C ILE A 262 2.82 5.02 -15.74
N TYR A 263 3.64 4.58 -14.78
CA TYR A 263 3.29 4.66 -13.36
C TYR A 263 3.01 6.09 -12.91
N ASN A 264 3.91 7.04 -13.23
CA ASN A 264 3.79 8.43 -12.82
C ASN A 264 2.51 9.07 -13.37
N ARG A 265 2.17 8.78 -14.64
CA ARG A 265 0.91 9.21 -15.24
C ARG A 265 -0.30 8.64 -14.50
N ALA A 266 -0.29 7.34 -14.21
CA ALA A 266 -1.40 6.68 -13.51
C ALA A 266 -1.61 7.26 -12.10
N MET A 267 -0.53 7.42 -11.33
CA MET A 267 -0.60 7.88 -9.95
C MET A 267 -0.92 9.37 -9.81
N ASN A 268 -0.44 10.23 -10.71
CA ASN A 268 -0.90 11.61 -10.80
C ASN A 268 -2.41 11.69 -11.05
N GLY A 269 -2.96 10.81 -11.90
CA GLY A 269 -4.40 10.69 -12.11
C GLY A 269 -5.16 10.21 -10.86
N VAL A 270 -4.56 9.36 -10.02
CA VAL A 270 -5.13 8.95 -8.74
C VAL A 270 -5.14 10.10 -7.75
N LEU A 271 -4.02 10.80 -7.56
CA LEU A 271 -3.89 11.93 -6.63
C LEU A 271 -4.81 13.09 -7.01
N THR A 272 -4.95 13.38 -8.30
CA THR A 272 -5.86 14.44 -8.79
C THR A 272 -7.31 14.10 -8.45
N ARG A 273 -7.75 12.85 -8.71
CA ARG A 273 -9.10 12.40 -8.36
C ARG A 273 -9.33 12.40 -6.86
N ASP A 274 -8.33 11.98 -6.07
CA ASP A 274 -8.41 12.00 -4.61
C ASP A 274 -8.59 13.42 -4.06
N ARG A 275 -7.84 14.41 -4.59
CA ARG A 275 -7.98 15.83 -4.22
C ARG A 275 -9.39 16.37 -4.47
N LEU A 276 -10.00 16.01 -5.60
CA LEU A 276 -11.35 16.47 -5.96
C LEU A 276 -12.45 15.92 -5.04
N ILE A 277 -12.21 14.79 -4.37
CA ILE A 277 -13.16 14.17 -3.43
C ILE A 277 -13.04 14.80 -2.02
N CYS A 278 -11.92 15.47 -1.72
CA CYS A 278 -11.67 16.12 -0.43
C CYS A 278 -12.09 17.60 -0.37
N ILE A 279 -12.77 18.13 -1.41
CA ILE A 279 -13.38 19.47 -1.46
C ILE A 279 -14.89 19.34 -1.23
#